data_AF-A0AA37WE02-F1
#
_entry.id   AF-A0AA37WE02-F1
#
_cell.length_a   1.000
_cell.length_b   1.000
_cell.length_c   1.000
_cell.angle_alpha   90.00
_cell.angle_beta   90.00
_cell.angle_gamma   90.00
#
_symmetry.space_group_name_H-M   'P 1'
#
loop_
_entity.id
_entity.type
_entity.pdbx_description
1 polymer ?
#
loop_
_entity_poly.entity_id
_entity_poly.type
_entity_poly.pdbx_seq_one_letter_code
_entity_poly.pdbx_strand_id
1 'polypeptide(L)'
;MHIAAQFESDLLFRVTPEIIRVYVPLFSWFEKSQKIATNMSYITLIGIVAAIITTTSFLPQVIKIYKTKNTKDISLSMYYLITSGIILWLVYGILVKDLPIIIANGVTFILVCSILVMKLKYK
;
A
#
# COMPACT_ATOMS: atom_id res chain seq x y z
N MET A 1 -24.40 30.88 -45.04
CA MET A 1 -23.91 29.57 -44.55
C MET A 1 -22.49 29.24 -45.04
N HIS A 2 -22.14 29.47 -46.31
CA HIS A 2 -20.78 29.24 -46.83
C HIS A 2 -19.66 30.10 -46.20
N ILE A 3 -19.92 31.36 -45.82
CA ILE A 3 -18.90 32.26 -45.26
C ILE A 3 -18.48 31.86 -43.83
N ALA A 4 -19.42 31.34 -43.03
CA ALA A 4 -19.13 30.88 -41.67
C ALA A 4 -18.26 29.60 -41.68
N ALA A 5 -18.53 28.67 -42.60
CA ALA A 5 -17.75 27.45 -42.77
C ALA A 5 -16.32 27.73 -43.28
N GLN A 6 -16.14 28.76 -44.11
CA GLN A 6 -14.82 29.21 -44.57
C GLN A 6 -14.03 29.90 -43.45
N PHE A 7 -14.71 30.67 -42.59
CA PHE A 7 -14.08 31.33 -41.45
C PHE A 7 -13.62 30.33 -40.38
N GLU A 8 -14.41 29.28 -40.11
CA GLU A 8 -14.00 28.19 -39.22
C GLU A 8 -12.84 27.37 -39.80
N SER A 9 -12.83 27.08 -41.10
CA SER A 9 -11.72 26.35 -41.72
C SER A 9 -10.42 27.16 -41.75
N ASP A 10 -10.50 28.47 -42.00
CA ASP A 10 -9.35 29.37 -41.93
C ASP A 10 -8.83 29.56 -40.49
N LEU A 11 -9.71 29.57 -39.48
CA LEU A 11 -9.33 29.58 -38.06
C LEU A 11 -8.64 28.27 -37.65
N LEU A 12 -9.15 27.12 -38.11
CA LEU A 12 -8.55 25.81 -37.87
C LEU A 12 -7.17 25.68 -38.53
N PHE A 13 -6.98 26.29 -39.72
CA PHE A 13 -5.70 26.29 -40.42
C PHE A 13 -4.68 27.32 -39.87
N ARG A 14 -5.15 28.34 -39.14
CA ARG A 14 -4.32 29.33 -38.43
C ARG A 14 -3.84 28.87 -37.06
N VAL A 15 -4.25 27.69 -36.59
CA VAL A 15 -3.61 27.03 -35.45
C VAL A 15 -2.21 26.63 -35.91
N THR A 16 -1.24 27.47 -35.62
CA THR A 16 0.14 27.26 -36.09
C THR A 16 0.67 25.93 -35.57
N PRO A 17 1.58 25.25 -36.31
CA PRO A 17 2.22 24.02 -35.86
C PRO A 17 2.87 24.13 -34.47
N GLU A 18 3.24 25.35 -34.06
CA GLU A 18 3.76 25.65 -32.73
C GLU A 18 2.72 25.46 -31.61
N ILE A 19 1.46 25.83 -31.83
CA ILE A 19 0.38 25.62 -30.86
C ILE A 19 0.18 24.11 -30.65
N ILE A 20 0.11 23.32 -31.73
CA ILE A 20 -0.04 21.86 -31.62
C ILE A 20 1.15 21.23 -30.86
N ARG A 21 2.38 21.70 -31.11
CA ARG A 21 3.60 21.22 -30.42
C ARG A 21 3.61 21.48 -28.93
N VAL A 22 2.95 22.53 -28.44
CA VAL A 22 2.85 22.83 -27.01
C VAL A 22 1.65 22.14 -26.38
N TYR A 23 0.49 22.20 -27.01
CA TYR A 23 -0.76 21.72 -26.43
C TYR A 23 -0.87 20.19 -26.41
N VAL A 24 -0.37 19.45 -27.41
CA VAL A 24 -0.47 17.98 -27.43
C VAL A 24 0.36 17.31 -26.32
N PRO A 25 1.64 17.68 -26.10
CA PRO A 25 2.40 17.19 -24.94
C PRO A 25 1.84 17.69 -23.61
N LEU A 26 1.34 18.93 -23.53
CA LEU A 26 0.74 19.47 -22.31
C LEU A 26 -0.55 18.73 -21.94
N PHE A 27 -1.41 18.44 -22.91
CA PHE A 27 -2.66 17.71 -22.69
C PHE A 27 -2.39 16.26 -22.30
N SER A 28 -1.46 15.58 -22.96
CA SER A 28 -1.04 14.23 -22.56
C SER A 28 -0.37 14.21 -21.18
N TRP A 29 0.44 15.22 -20.84
CA TRP A 29 0.98 15.40 -19.49
C TRP A 29 -0.12 15.66 -18.45
N PHE A 30 -1.13 16.46 -18.79
CA PHE A 30 -2.27 16.78 -17.92
C PHE A 30 -3.13 15.54 -17.65
N GLU A 31 -3.48 14.78 -18.70
CA GLU A 31 -4.22 13.53 -18.58
C GLU A 31 -3.43 12.49 -17.78
N LYS A 32 -2.13 12.36 -18.03
CA LYS A 32 -1.22 11.51 -17.24
C LYS A 32 -1.19 11.96 -15.78
N SER A 33 -1.16 13.26 -15.51
CA SER A 33 -1.14 13.80 -14.14
C SER A 33 -2.45 13.56 -13.40
N GLN A 34 -3.60 13.71 -14.06
CA GLN A 34 -4.91 13.34 -13.49
C GLN A 34 -5.01 11.83 -13.21
N LYS A 35 -4.50 10.99 -14.11
CA LYS A 35 -4.52 9.52 -13.96
C LYS A 35 -3.57 9.02 -12.88
N ILE A 36 -2.43 9.68 -12.68
CA ILE A 36 -1.51 9.40 -11.57
C ILE A 36 -2.17 9.78 -10.23
N ALA A 37 -2.86 10.92 -10.17
CA ALA A 37 -3.50 11.37 -8.92
C ALA A 37 -4.62 10.41 -8.44
N THR A 38 -5.39 9.82 -9.36
CA THR A 38 -6.49 8.90 -9.00
C THR A 38 -6.00 7.47 -8.74
N ASN A 39 -5.00 6.98 -9.49
CA ASN A 39 -4.48 5.61 -9.32
C ASN A 39 -3.75 5.39 -8.00
N MET A 40 -3.10 6.42 -7.48
CA MET A 40 -2.39 6.35 -6.20
C MET A 40 -3.34 6.21 -5.00
N SER A 41 -4.59 6.67 -5.12
CA SER A 41 -5.54 6.70 -4.00
C SER A 41 -6.06 5.31 -3.61
N TYR A 42 -6.58 4.53 -4.57
CA TYR A 42 -7.14 3.20 -4.24
C TYR A 42 -6.04 2.18 -3.90
N ILE A 43 -4.85 2.27 -4.51
CA ILE A 43 -3.70 1.42 -4.18
C ILE A 43 -3.30 1.65 -2.72
N THR A 44 -3.19 2.92 -2.31
CA THR A 44 -2.86 3.28 -0.92
C THR A 44 -3.93 2.79 0.05
N LEU A 45 -5.21 2.95 -0.27
CA LEU A 45 -6.32 2.46 0.56
C LEU A 45 -6.25 0.94 0.74
N ILE A 46 -6.08 0.17 -0.34
CA ILE A 46 -5.94 -1.28 -0.29
C ILE A 46 -4.73 -1.68 0.57
N GLY A 47 -3.59 -1.00 0.40
CA GLY A 47 -2.39 -1.23 1.20
C GLY A 47 -2.60 -1.00 2.70
N ILE A 48 -3.26 0.10 3.07
CA ILE A 48 -3.59 0.42 4.47
C ILE A 48 -4.54 -0.63 5.05
N VAL A 49 -5.62 -0.96 4.33
CA VAL A 49 -6.59 -1.97 4.78
C VAL A 49 -5.93 -3.33 4.93
N ALA A 50 -5.08 -3.74 3.97
CA ALA A 50 -4.32 -4.98 4.06
C ALA A 50 -3.39 -4.99 5.27
N ALA A 51 -2.65 -3.91 5.53
CA ALA A 51 -1.76 -3.80 6.68
C ALA A 51 -2.52 -3.89 8.01
N ILE A 52 -3.68 -3.24 8.13
CA ILE A 52 -4.54 -3.30 9.32
C ILE A 52 -5.07 -4.72 9.53
N ILE A 53 -5.66 -5.33 8.50
CA ILE A 53 -6.26 -6.66 8.60
C ILE A 53 -5.20 -7.70 8.99
N THR A 54 -4.07 -7.72 8.28
CA THR A 54 -3.00 -8.69 8.54
C THR A 54 -2.41 -8.53 9.93
N THR A 55 -2.11 -7.30 10.37
CA THR A 55 -1.56 -7.02 11.70
C THR A 55 -2.56 -7.40 12.81
N THR A 56 -3.81 -6.96 12.68
CA THR A 56 -4.84 -7.19 13.70
C THR A 56 -5.31 -8.63 13.76
N SER A 57 -5.08 -9.44 12.71
CA SER A 57 -5.42 -10.87 12.70
C SER A 57 -4.74 -11.67 13.82
N PHE A 58 -3.59 -11.21 14.34
CA PHE A 58 -2.90 -11.84 15.47
C PHE A 58 -3.52 -11.50 16.82
N LEU A 59 -4.24 -10.38 16.93
CA LEU A 59 -4.80 -9.90 18.20
C LEU A 59 -5.84 -10.87 18.81
N PRO A 60 -6.81 -11.43 18.05
CA PRO A 60 -7.69 -12.48 18.56
C PRO A 60 -6.94 -13.67 19.16
N GLN A 61 -5.82 -14.06 18.54
CA GLN A 61 -5.00 -15.17 19.03
C GLN A 61 -4.30 -14.82 20.34
N VAL A 62 -3.76 -13.60 20.47
CA VAL A 62 -3.22 -13.09 21.75
C VAL A 62 -4.27 -13.17 22.85
N ILE A 63 -5.47 -12.63 22.59
CA ILE A 63 -6.57 -12.59 23.57
C ILE A 63 -7.01 -14.00 23.95
N LYS A 64 -7.14 -14.90 22.97
CA LYS A 64 -7.52 -16.30 23.20
C LYS A 64 -6.54 -16.98 24.14
N ILE A 65 -5.24 -16.92 23.85
CA ILE A 65 -4.21 -17.54 24.70
C ILE A 65 -4.19 -16.91 26.09
N TYR A 66 -4.30 -15.59 26.16
CA TYR A 66 -4.30 -14.89 27.43
C TYR A 66 -5.48 -15.31 28.32
N LYS A 67 -6.66 -15.58 27.75
CA LYS A 67 -7.84 -16.03 28.50
C LYS A 67 -7.80 -17.51 28.84
N THR A 68 -7.48 -18.37 27.88
CA THR A 68 -7.60 -19.83 28.05
C THR A 68 -6.35 -20.46 28.66
N LYS A 69 -5.19 -19.80 28.54
CA LYS A 69 -3.87 -20.37 28.87
C LYS A 69 -3.59 -21.71 28.18
N ASN A 70 -4.33 -22.03 27.11
CA ASN A 70 -4.18 -23.26 26.35
C ASN A 70 -3.56 -22.94 24.99
N THR A 71 -2.40 -23.54 24.75
CA THR A 71 -1.59 -23.34 23.54
C THR A 71 -1.24 -24.65 22.86
N LYS A 72 -1.78 -25.80 23.29
CA LYS A 72 -1.37 -27.13 22.83
C LYS A 72 -1.39 -27.26 21.31
N ASP A 73 -2.42 -26.73 20.68
CA ASP A 73 -2.64 -26.81 19.23
C ASP A 73 -1.91 -25.71 18.44
N ILE A 74 -1.17 -24.84 19.11
CA ILE A 74 -0.42 -23.75 18.45
C ILE A 74 0.96 -24.28 18.04
N SER A 75 1.23 -24.23 16.74
CA SER A 75 2.52 -24.61 16.18
C SER A 75 3.63 -23.64 16.60
N LEU A 76 4.59 -24.14 17.39
CA LEU A 76 5.74 -23.36 17.82
C LEU A 76 6.65 -23.00 16.63
N SER A 77 6.84 -23.93 15.69
CA SER A 77 7.69 -23.70 14.50
C SER A 77 7.13 -22.60 13.60
N MET A 78 5.81 -22.55 13.42
CA MET A 78 5.15 -21.49 12.66
C MET A 78 5.44 -20.12 13.28
N TYR A 79 5.31 -20.00 14.61
CA TYR A 79 5.54 -18.73 15.30
C TYR A 79 7.03 -18.31 15.28
N TYR A 80 7.97 -19.26 15.31
CA TYR A 80 9.38 -18.92 15.09
C TYR A 80 9.65 -18.38 13.69
N LEU A 81 9.13 -19.03 12.65
CA LEU A 81 9.34 -18.63 11.26
C LEU A 81 8.70 -17.27 10.95
N ILE A 82 7.48 -17.01 11.44
CA ILE A 82 6.84 -15.71 11.19
C ILE A 82 7.53 -14.59 11.97
N THR A 83 7.95 -14.84 13.21
CA THR A 83 8.70 -13.85 14.00
C THR A 83 10.04 -13.52 13.34
N SER A 84 10.80 -14.51 12.84
CA SER A 84 12.05 -14.25 12.12
C SER A 84 11.81 -13.51 10.81
N GLY A 85 10.79 -13.89 10.04
CA GLY A 85 10.38 -13.18 8.83
C GLY A 85 10.03 -11.70 9.10
N ILE A 86 9.28 -11.41 10.16
CA ILE A 86 8.93 -10.03 10.55
C ILE A 86 10.18 -9.24 10.96
N ILE A 87 11.13 -9.85 11.67
CA ILE A 87 12.42 -9.20 11.98
C ILE A 87 13.15 -8.81 10.68
N LEU A 88 13.21 -9.73 9.70
CA LEU A 88 13.82 -9.43 8.41
C LEU A 88 13.09 -8.30 7.67
N TRP A 89 11.76 -8.26 7.71
CA TRP A 89 10.97 -7.16 7.14
C TRP A 89 11.18 -5.83 7.85
N LEU A 90 11.36 -5.82 9.17
CA LEU A 90 11.73 -4.62 9.92
C LEU A 90 13.10 -4.10 9.51
N VAL A 91 14.10 -4.99 9.45
CA VAL A 91 15.45 -4.64 8.99
C VAL A 91 15.37 -4.08 7.57
N TYR A 92 14.66 -4.76 6.67
CA TYR A 92 14.43 -4.30 5.31
C TYR A 92 13.80 -2.91 5.28
N GLY A 93 12.70 -2.69 6.01
CA GLY A 93 12.00 -1.40 6.08
C GLY A 93 12.91 -0.26 6.54
N ILE A 94 13.76 -0.51 7.54
CA ILE A 94 14.74 0.46 8.03
C ILE A 94 15.78 0.78 6.94
N LEU A 95 16.30 -0.25 6.25
CA LEU A 95 17.30 -0.07 5.19
C LEU A 95 16.74 0.76 4.02
N VAL A 96 15.47 0.56 3.65
CA VAL A 96 14.82 1.33 2.58
C VAL A 96 14.15 2.64 3.07
N LYS A 97 14.21 2.93 4.37
CA LYS A 97 13.60 4.10 5.04
C LYS A 97 12.10 4.24 4.78
N ASP A 98 11.38 3.13 4.69
CA ASP A 98 9.93 3.09 4.46
C ASP A 98 9.17 3.01 5.79
N LEU A 99 8.62 4.15 6.23
CA LEU A 99 7.88 4.26 7.48
C LEU A 99 6.65 3.32 7.55
N PRO A 100 5.76 3.25 6.53
CA PRO A 100 4.67 2.28 6.51
C PRO A 100 5.12 0.83 6.79
N ILE A 101 6.18 0.36 6.12
CA ILE A 101 6.71 -1.01 6.32
C ILE A 101 7.21 -1.19 7.75
N ILE A 102 7.96 -0.21 8.28
CA ILE A 102 8.51 -0.25 9.64
C ILE A 102 7.38 -0.30 10.67
N ILE A 103 6.38 0.57 10.57
CA ILE A 103 5.28 0.66 11.53
C ILE A 103 4.44 -0.62 11.52
N ALA A 104 4.03 -1.10 10.33
CA ALA A 104 3.20 -2.30 10.21
C ALA A 104 3.88 -3.54 10.79
N ASN A 105 5.15 -3.77 10.43
CA ASN A 105 5.91 -4.91 10.93
C ASN A 105 6.29 -4.74 12.40
N GLY A 106 6.49 -3.52 12.90
CA GLY A 106 6.77 -3.25 14.31
C GLY A 106 5.61 -3.62 15.23
N VAL A 107 4.39 -3.24 14.85
CA VAL A 107 3.18 -3.64 15.59
C VAL A 107 2.97 -5.16 15.50
N THR A 108 3.16 -5.74 14.31
CA THR A 108 3.01 -7.19 14.13
C THR A 108 4.03 -7.96 14.95
N PHE A 109 5.28 -7.49 15.03
CA PHE A 109 6.35 -8.09 15.84
C PHE A 109 5.95 -8.22 17.30
N ILE A 110 5.40 -7.15 17.90
CA ILE A 110 4.94 -7.16 19.29
C ILE A 110 3.85 -8.23 19.50
N LEU A 111 2.89 -8.33 18.58
CA LEU A 111 1.81 -9.31 18.66
C LEU A 111 2.34 -10.74 18.53
N VAL A 112 3.13 -11.06 17.51
CA VAL A 112 3.65 -12.43 17.32
C VAL A 112 4.62 -12.84 18.43
N CYS A 113 5.45 -11.91 18.92
CA CYS A 113 6.34 -12.17 20.05
C CYS A 113 5.54 -12.46 21.33
N SER A 114 4.45 -11.74 21.58
CA SER A 114 3.59 -12.03 22.73
C SER A 114 2.99 -13.44 22.65
N ILE A 115 2.59 -13.89 21.45
CA ILE A 115 2.07 -15.24 21.24
C ILE A 115 3.17 -16.28 21.46
N LEU A 116 4.36 -16.05 20.91
CA LEU A 116 5.51 -16.95 21.06
C LEU A 116 5.90 -17.10 22.54
N VAL A 117 6.01 -16.00 23.28
CA VAL A 117 6.29 -16.02 24.73
C VAL A 117 5.20 -16.78 25.49
N MET A 118 3.93 -16.55 25.18
CA MET A 118 2.84 -17.29 25.83
C MET A 118 2.85 -18.78 25.48
N LYS A 119 3.19 -19.17 24.24
CA LYS A 119 3.35 -20.57 23.84
C LYS A 119 4.51 -21.26 24.58
N LEU A 120 5.59 -20.53 24.86
CA LEU A 120 6.71 -21.07 25.65
C LEU A 120 6.36 -21.18 27.14
N LYS A 121 5.53 -20.27 27.66
CA LYS A 121 5.11 -20.25 29.07
C LYS A 121 4.03 -21.30 29.39
N TYR A 122 3.01 -21.39 28.56
CA TYR A 122 1.90 -22.33 28.71
C TYR A 122 2.19 -23.47 27.71
N LYS A 123 2.56 -24.67 28.18
CA LYS A 123 2.91 -25.81 27.31
C LYS A 123 1.67 -26.48 26.71
#